data_AF-A0A924GB82-F1
#
_entry.id   AF-A0A924GB82-F1
#
_cell.length_a   1.000
_cell.length_b   1.000
_cell.length_c   1.000
_cell.angle_alpha   90.00
_cell.angle_beta   90.00
_cell.angle_gamma   90.00
#
_symmetry.space_group_name_H-M   'P 1'
#
loop_
_entity.id
_entity.type
_entity.pdbx_description
1 polymer ?
#
loop_
_entity_poly.entity_id
_entity_poly.type
_entity_poly.pdbx_seq_one_letter_code
_entity_poly.pdbx_strand_id
1 'polypeptide(L)' 'EDPTEYFAAVEAIMRGFGGRPHWGKVHNRAASDLRPAYPRFDDFLAIRDKLDPDRLFANDYLRKVLGE' A
#
# COMPACT_ATOMS: atom_id res chain seq x y z
N GLU A 1 -16.92 -18.05 6.26
CA GLU A 1 -15.55 -18.56 6.14
C GLU A 1 -14.59 -17.39 6.13
N ASP A 2 -13.38 -17.55 6.69
CA ASP A 2 -12.36 -16.51 6.70
C ASP A 2 -11.41 -16.69 5.49
N PRO A 3 -11.38 -15.76 4.51
CA PRO A 3 -10.57 -15.92 3.31
C PRO A 3 -9.11 -15.46 3.47
N THR A 4 -8.67 -15.11 4.69
CA THR A 4 -7.35 -14.49 4.95
C THR A 4 -6.19 -15.35 4.43
N GLU A 5 -6.19 -16.65 4.71
CA GLU A 5 -5.12 -17.56 4.27
C GLU A 5 -5.03 -17.65 2.74
N TYR A 6 -6.18 -17.73 2.07
CA TYR A 6 -6.26 -17.75 0.61
C TYR A 6 -5.67 -16.47 -0.01
N PHE A 7 -6.07 -15.29 0.49
CA PHE A 7 -5.54 -14.03 -0.04
C PHE A 7 -4.05 -13.83 0.26
N ALA A 8 -3.56 -14.31 1.40
CA ALA A 8 -2.13 -14.29 1.71
C ALA A 8 -1.33 -15.15 0.72
N ALA A 9 -1.82 -16.34 0.39
CA ALA A 9 -1.17 -17.21 -0.59
C ALA A 9 -1.17 -16.59 -2.01
N VAL A 10 -2.30 -16.04 -2.45
CA VAL A 10 -2.40 -15.33 -3.74
C VAL A 10 -1.45 -14.13 -3.79
N GLU A 11 -1.40 -13.32 -2.73
CA GLU A 11 -0.51 -12.16 -2.67
C GLU A 11 0.96 -12.58 -2.78
N ALA A 12 1.38 -13.65 -2.09
CA ALA A 12 2.74 -14.16 -2.15
C ALA A 12 3.16 -14.53 -3.60
N ILE A 13 2.29 -15.21 -4.34
CA ILE A 13 2.52 -15.54 -5.76
C ILE A 13 2.63 -14.26 -6.59
N MET A 14 1.66 -13.35 -6.46
CA MET A 14 1.60 -12.14 -7.28
C MET A 14 2.83 -11.24 -7.08
N ARG A 15 3.34 -11.15 -5.84
CA ARG A 15 4.58 -10.41 -5.53
C ARG A 15 5.78 -10.96 -6.29
N GLY A 16 5.88 -12.28 -6.45
CA GLY A 16 6.97 -12.92 -7.22
C GLY A 16 7.02 -12.46 -8.68
N PHE A 17 5.90 -11.98 -9.22
CA PHE A 17 5.78 -11.46 -10.58
C PHE A 17 5.68 -9.92 -10.65
N GLY A 18 5.98 -9.21 -9.57
CA GLY A 18 5.85 -7.73 -9.53
C GLY A 18 4.41 -7.23 -9.51
N GLY A 19 3.46 -8.09 -9.11
CA GLY A 19 2.05 -7.76 -8.99
C GLY A 19 1.79 -6.65 -7.98
N ARG A 20 0.79 -5.81 -8.28
CA ARG A 20 0.34 -4.70 -7.44
C ARG A 20 -1.12 -4.94 -7.05
N PRO A 21 -1.49 -4.81 -5.77
CA PRO A 21 -2.87 -4.99 -5.37
C PRO A 21 -3.74 -3.85 -5.93
N HIS A 22 -5.03 -4.10 -6.04
CA HIS A 22 -5.99 -3.01 -6.16
C HIS A 22 -6.23 -2.43 -4.76
N TRP A 23 -5.99 -1.13 -4.57
CA TRP A 23 -6.11 -0.44 -3.27
C TRP A 23 -7.47 -0.64 -2.56
N GLY A 24 -8.56 -0.70 -3.32
CA GLY A 24 -9.91 -0.93 -2.78
C GLY A 24 -10.29 -2.41 -2.54
N LYS A 25 -9.34 -3.35 -2.55
CA LYS A 25 -9.60 -4.80 -2.35
C LYS A 25 -8.75 -5.36 -1.21
N VAL A 26 -9.07 -6.58 -0.80
CA VAL A 26 -8.33 -7.29 0.25
C VAL A 26 -6.87 -7.48 -0.15
N HIS A 27 -5.95 -6.97 0.68
CA HIS A 27 -4.51 -7.18 0.57
C HIS A 27 -3.80 -6.89 1.90
N ASN A 28 -2.60 -7.46 2.06
CA ASN A 28 -1.78 -7.32 3.27
C ASN A 28 -0.57 -6.40 3.09
N ARG A 29 -0.36 -5.88 1.87
CA ARG A 29 0.70 -4.91 1.50
C ARG A 29 0.79 -3.70 2.43
N ALA A 30 2.02 -3.21 2.62
CA ALA A 30 2.36 -2.05 3.44
C ALA A 30 3.40 -1.16 2.75
N ALA A 31 3.62 0.06 3.24
CA ALA A 31 4.52 1.02 2.59
C ALA A 31 5.91 0.45 2.25
N SER A 32 6.48 -0.38 3.12
CA SER A 32 7.80 -1.00 2.93
C SER A 32 7.89 -1.87 1.67
N ASP A 33 6.80 -2.53 1.28
CA ASP A 33 6.76 -3.42 0.12
C ASP A 33 6.07 -2.80 -1.10
N LEU A 34 5.28 -1.75 -0.91
CA LEU A 34 4.67 -0.97 -1.98
C LEU A 34 5.65 0.05 -2.55
N ARG A 35 6.48 0.68 -1.72
CA ARG A 35 7.49 1.67 -2.15
C ARG A 35 8.38 1.16 -3.29
N PRO A 36 9.00 -0.05 -3.23
CA PRO A 36 9.76 -0.57 -4.38
C PRO A 36 8.89 -0.99 -5.57
N ALA A 37 7.59 -1.24 -5.39
CA ALA A 37 6.67 -1.66 -6.47
C ALA A 37 6.10 -0.48 -7.29
N TYR A 38 6.19 0.74 -6.77
CA TYR A 38 5.74 1.96 -7.42
C TYR A 38 6.91 2.94 -7.60
N PRO A 39 7.50 3.07 -8.80
CA PRO A 39 8.70 3.89 -9.02
C PRO A 39 8.58 5.36 -8.60
N ARG A 40 7.34 5.89 -8.53
CA ARG A 40 7.03 7.27 -8.13
C ARG A 40 6.33 7.36 -6.77
N PHE A 41 6.52 6.37 -5.91
CA PHE A 41 5.94 6.37 -4.57
C PHE A 41 6.38 7.60 -3.77
N ASP A 42 7.67 7.92 -3.80
CA ASP A 42 8.23 9.04 -3.05
C ASP A 42 7.80 10.40 -3.63
N ASP A 43 7.62 10.51 -4.94
CA ASP A 43 7.05 11.71 -5.55
C ASP A 43 5.63 11.98 -5.02
N PHE A 44 4.83 10.93 -4.86
CA PHE A 44 3.49 11.05 -4.30
C PHE A 44 3.54 11.47 -2.82
N LEU A 45 4.43 10.87 -2.03
CA LEU A 45 4.64 11.28 -0.64
C LEU A 45 5.05 12.75 -0.54
N ALA A 46 5.98 13.22 -1.39
CA ALA A 46 6.41 14.61 -1.40
C ALA A 46 5.25 15.59 -1.69
N ILE A 47 4.34 15.23 -2.60
CA ILE A 47 3.13 16.04 -2.86
C ILE A 47 2.15 15.97 -1.69
N ARG A 48 1.96 14.81 -1.08
CA ARG A 48 1.14 14.65 0.14
C ARG A 48 1.68 15.53 1.28
N ASP A 49 2.98 15.54 1.50
CA ASP A 49 3.64 16.33 2.55
C ASP A 49 3.50 17.84 2.30
N LYS A 50 3.52 18.25 1.04
CA LYS A 50 3.32 19.65 0.65
C LYS A 50 1.86 20.12 0.80
N LEU A 51 0.90 19.28 0.46
CA LEU A 51 -0.52 19.66 0.38
C LEU A 51 -1.32 19.31 1.65
N ASP A 52 -0.86 18.34 2.42
CA ASP A 52 -1.47 17.89 3.67
C ASP A 52 -0.41 17.72 4.77
N PRO A 53 0.26 18.83 5.18
CA PRO A 53 1.33 18.79 6.18
C PRO A 53 0.83 18.32 7.56
N ASP A 54 -0.42 18.63 7.90
CA ASP A 54 -1.04 18.26 9.17
C ASP A 54 -1.78 16.92 9.12
N ARG A 55 -1.70 16.19 8.00
CA ARG A 55 -2.29 14.86 7.80
C ARG A 55 -3.80 14.81 8.03
N LEU A 56 -4.53 15.86 7.67
CA LEU A 56 -5.99 15.95 7.82
C LEU A 56 -6.73 14.82 7.07
N PHE A 57 -6.18 14.36 5.95
CA PHE A 57 -6.79 13.30 5.13
C PHE A 57 -6.27 11.89 5.46
N ALA A 58 -5.39 11.74 6.46
CA ALA A 58 -4.83 10.45 6.82
C ALA A 58 -5.82 9.57 7.60
N ASN A 59 -5.86 8.29 7.26
CA ASN A 59 -6.57 7.25 8.00
C ASN A 59 -5.66 6.03 8.21
N ASP A 60 -6.13 5.02 8.96
CA ASP A 60 -5.33 3.83 9.29
C ASP A 60 -4.83 3.09 8.05
N TYR A 61 -5.68 3.00 7.02
CA TYR A 61 -5.31 2.38 5.76
C TYR A 61 -4.18 3.14 5.06
N LEU A 62 -4.28 4.47 4.96
CA LEU A 62 -3.24 5.31 4.36
C LEU A 62 -1.94 5.27 5.17
N ARG A 63 -2.01 5.26 6.50
CA ARG A 63 -0.82 5.05 7.35
C ARG A 63 -0.13 3.72 7.07
N LYS A 64 -0.90 2.63 6.89
CA LYS A 64 -0.37 1.31 6.52
C LYS A 64 0.32 1.32 5.15
N VAL A 65 -0.34 1.86 4.13
CA VAL A 65 0.10 1.71 2.74
C VAL A 65 1.06 2.80 2.26
N LEU A 66 1.07 3.97 2.89
CA LEU A 66 1.92 5.11 2.53
C LEU A 66 3.01 5.40 3.57
N GLY A 67 2.87 4.89 4.80
CA GLY A 67 3.73 5.26 5.92
C GLY A 67 3.35 6.62 6.52
N GLU A 68 4.02 6.95 7.63
CA GLU A 68 3.95 8.28 8.25
C GLU A 68 4.70 9.33 7.41
#